data_AF-A0A415G8P2-F1
#
_entry.id   AF-A0A415G8P2-F1
#
_cell.length_a   1.000
_cell.length_b   1.000
_cell.length_c   1.000
_cell.angle_alpha   90.00
_cell.angle_beta   90.00
_cell.angle_gamma   90.00
#
_symmetry.space_group_name_H-M   'P 1'
#
loop_
_entity.id
_entity.type
_entity.pdbx_description
1 polymer ?
#
loop_
_entity_poly.entity_id
_entity_poly.type
_entity_poly.pdbx_seq_one_letter_code
_entity_poly.pdbx_strand_id
1 'polypeptide(L)'
;MKKTKRILMTVTLLIAAVFLLNAANLPAANVQAASKGTYRAILQAYKRNDYRKVQRLSKTLPKNANEKCARKLNAKYRKAAKKVTGKMRKWNGVKNYIPGIHWYAFSDINKNGKPELIVKYGGVETETTIWVYEYKGGKYKKAKGAVYETWYPSLYNYTSGNGLVLQERGISEDYCETVTLVTLSKGRIKAKIIRNRYFNSSKQKTTMPCQIKIYTR
;
A
#
# COMPACT_ATOMS: atom_id res chain seq x y z
N MET A 1 -14.24 -62.62 0.28
CA MET A 1 -14.33 -61.25 -0.31
C MET A 1 -14.99 -60.19 0.58
N LYS A 2 -16.07 -60.48 1.35
CA LYS A 2 -16.77 -59.45 2.17
C LYS A 2 -15.95 -58.87 3.34
N LYS A 3 -15.16 -59.71 4.06
CA LYS A 3 -14.29 -59.25 5.16
C LYS A 3 -13.14 -58.35 4.70
N THR A 4 -12.47 -58.70 3.60
CA THR A 4 -11.37 -57.91 3.01
C THR A 4 -11.83 -56.54 2.53
N LYS A 5 -13.02 -56.45 1.89
CA LYS A 5 -13.61 -55.17 1.49
C LYS A 5 -14.01 -54.28 2.68
N ARG A 6 -14.50 -54.88 3.79
CA ARG A 6 -14.82 -54.12 5.02
C ARG A 6 -13.57 -53.53 5.67
N ILE A 7 -12.49 -54.32 5.78
CA ILE A 7 -11.21 -53.86 6.35
C ILE A 7 -10.62 -52.74 5.51
N LEU A 8 -10.60 -52.89 4.18
CA LEU A 8 -10.09 -51.85 3.29
C LEU A 8 -10.89 -50.55 3.46
N MET A 9 -12.22 -50.64 3.51
CA MET A 9 -13.09 -49.47 3.69
C MET A 9 -12.90 -48.79 5.06
N THR A 10 -12.63 -49.56 6.13
CA THR A 10 -12.35 -48.99 7.46
C THR A 10 -11.00 -48.29 7.49
N VAL A 11 -9.98 -48.88 6.87
CA VAL A 11 -8.64 -48.28 6.76
C VAL A 11 -8.70 -46.99 5.93
N THR A 12 -9.43 -46.97 4.80
CA THR A 12 -9.57 -45.74 3.99
C THR A 12 -10.31 -44.63 4.74
N LEU A 13 -11.34 -44.96 5.52
CA LEU A 13 -12.06 -44.00 6.37
C LEU A 13 -11.19 -43.45 7.50
N LEU A 14 -10.35 -44.28 8.11
CA LEU A 14 -9.39 -43.84 9.13
C LEU A 14 -8.32 -42.91 8.56
N ILE A 15 -7.79 -43.22 7.37
CA ILE A 15 -6.82 -42.35 6.68
C ILE A 15 -7.47 -41.00 6.34
N ALA A 16 -8.69 -40.99 5.81
CA ALA A 16 -9.43 -39.75 5.53
C ALA A 16 -9.72 -38.93 6.80
N ALA A 17 -10.02 -39.57 7.93
CA ALA A 17 -10.23 -38.89 9.22
C ALA A 17 -8.95 -38.24 9.76
N VAL A 18 -7.78 -38.89 9.59
CA VAL A 18 -6.49 -38.31 9.97
C VAL A 18 -6.13 -37.11 9.08
N PHE A 19 -6.44 -37.15 7.78
CA PHE A 19 -6.26 -36.00 6.88
C PHE A 19 -7.20 -34.83 7.23
N LEU A 20 -8.46 -35.09 7.63
CA LEU A 20 -9.41 -34.07 8.05
C LEU A 20 -9.05 -33.43 9.40
N LEU A 21 -8.52 -34.20 10.36
CA LEU A 21 -8.05 -33.69 11.65
C LEU A 21 -6.75 -32.88 11.52
N ASN A 22 -5.87 -33.22 10.58
CA ASN A 22 -4.69 -32.42 10.26
C ASN A 22 -5.01 -31.14 9.46
N ALA A 23 -6.09 -31.14 8.67
CA ALA A 23 -6.57 -29.92 8.00
C ALA A 23 -7.25 -28.94 8.98
N ALA A 24 -7.89 -29.45 10.04
CA ALA A 24 -8.49 -28.63 11.10
C ALA A 24 -7.44 -27.97 12.04
N ASN A 25 -6.23 -28.51 12.08
CA ASN A 25 -5.08 -27.97 12.83
C ASN A 25 -4.10 -27.16 11.98
N LEU A 26 -4.37 -26.97 10.68
CA LEU A 26 -3.75 -25.85 9.99
C LEU A 26 -4.28 -24.60 10.67
N PRO A 27 -3.44 -23.75 11.30
CA PRO A 27 -3.92 -22.44 11.67
C PRO A 27 -4.46 -21.85 10.37
N ALA A 28 -5.78 -21.64 10.29
CA ALA A 28 -6.35 -20.65 9.40
C ALA A 28 -5.39 -19.48 9.53
N ALA A 29 -4.69 -19.11 8.46
CA ALA A 29 -3.60 -18.16 8.52
C ALA A 29 -4.17 -16.87 9.09
N ASN A 30 -4.16 -16.79 10.41
CA ASN A 30 -4.56 -15.66 11.21
C ASN A 30 -3.42 -14.75 10.89
N VAL A 31 -3.62 -13.92 9.86
CA VAL A 31 -2.74 -12.82 9.51
C VAL A 31 -2.60 -12.07 10.81
N GLN A 32 -1.51 -12.38 11.52
CA GLN A 32 -1.26 -11.85 12.84
C GLN A 32 -1.39 -10.35 12.67
N ALA A 33 -2.37 -9.77 13.37
CA ALA A 33 -2.64 -8.36 13.25
C ALA A 33 -1.30 -7.67 13.50
N ALA A 34 -0.73 -7.13 12.42
CA ALA A 34 0.53 -6.44 12.41
C ALA A 34 0.63 -5.59 13.67
N SER A 35 1.61 -5.86 14.54
CA SER A 35 1.74 -5.07 15.75
C SER A 35 1.73 -3.59 15.37
N LYS A 36 0.95 -2.76 16.07
CA LYS A 36 0.80 -1.32 15.72
C LYS A 36 2.16 -0.60 15.61
N GLY A 37 3.26 -1.18 16.12
CA GLY A 37 4.62 -0.64 16.02
C GLY A 37 5.49 -1.15 14.87
N THR A 38 5.12 -2.22 14.14
CA THR A 38 6.02 -2.86 13.17
C THR A 38 6.44 -1.93 12.04
N TYR A 39 5.52 -1.16 11.45
CA TYR A 39 5.86 -0.23 10.37
C TYR A 39 6.79 0.89 10.87
N ARG A 40 6.54 1.40 12.08
CA ARG A 40 7.44 2.37 12.72
C ARG A 40 8.85 1.80 12.90
N ALA A 41 8.97 0.54 13.32
CA ALA A 41 10.25 -0.14 13.44
C ALA A 41 10.97 -0.31 12.09
N ILE A 42 10.23 -0.56 11.00
CA ILE A 42 10.77 -0.55 9.62
C ILE A 42 11.39 0.82 9.31
N LEU A 43 10.65 1.91 9.54
CA LEU A 43 11.17 3.27 9.27
C LEU A 43 12.35 3.64 10.16
N GLN A 44 12.39 3.17 11.41
CA GLN A 44 13.55 3.33 12.28
C GLN A 44 14.77 2.56 11.77
N ALA A 45 14.58 1.35 11.26
CA ALA A 45 15.65 0.56 10.65
C ALA A 45 16.23 1.25 9.40
N TYR A 46 15.39 1.87 8.56
CA TYR A 46 15.88 2.73 7.46
C TYR A 46 16.80 3.86 7.92
N LYS A 47 16.41 4.58 8.98
CA LYS A 47 17.24 5.67 9.53
C LYS A 47 18.60 5.20 10.01
N ARG A 48 18.70 3.93 10.42
CA ARG A 48 19.92 3.28 10.92
C ARG A 48 20.68 2.49 9.85
N ASN A 49 20.25 2.55 8.58
CA ASN A 49 20.81 1.75 7.50
C ASN A 49 20.74 0.22 7.70
N ASP A 50 19.83 -0.27 8.56
CA ASP A 50 19.67 -1.70 8.84
C ASP A 50 18.66 -2.35 7.87
N TYR A 51 19.10 -2.54 6.64
CA TYR A 51 18.23 -3.01 5.55
C TYR A 51 17.87 -4.50 5.66
N ARG A 52 18.71 -5.31 6.32
CA ARG A 52 18.36 -6.70 6.66
C ARG A 52 17.15 -6.72 7.59
N LYS A 53 17.13 -5.85 8.61
CA LYS A 53 15.98 -5.70 9.51
C LYS A 53 14.77 -5.11 8.80
N VAL A 54 14.95 -4.14 7.89
CA VAL A 54 13.85 -3.65 7.04
C VAL A 54 13.17 -4.82 6.32
N GLN A 55 13.92 -5.63 5.57
CA GLN A 55 13.33 -6.75 4.82
C GLN A 55 12.67 -7.79 5.74
N ARG A 56 13.34 -8.15 6.85
CA ARG A 56 12.81 -9.11 7.82
C ARG A 56 11.48 -8.64 8.41
N LEU A 57 11.40 -7.38 8.85
CA LEU A 57 10.17 -6.82 9.41
C LEU A 57 9.10 -6.62 8.33
N SER A 58 9.45 -6.21 7.11
CA SER A 58 8.49 -6.06 6.01
C SER A 58 7.75 -7.36 5.71
N LYS A 59 8.41 -8.52 5.78
CA LYS A 59 7.80 -9.84 5.56
C LYS A 59 6.72 -10.20 6.59
N THR A 60 6.73 -9.57 7.76
CA THR A 60 5.71 -9.78 8.82
C THR A 60 4.42 -8.99 8.59
N LEU A 61 4.43 -8.08 7.61
CA LEU A 61 3.29 -7.26 7.23
C LEU A 61 2.72 -7.75 5.90
N PRO A 62 1.41 -7.59 5.65
CA PRO A 62 0.83 -7.98 4.38
C PRO A 62 1.46 -7.19 3.23
N LYS A 63 1.70 -7.85 2.09
CA LYS A 63 2.28 -7.22 0.89
C LYS A 63 1.45 -6.03 0.42
N ASN A 64 0.13 -6.20 0.35
CA ASN A 64 -0.82 -5.18 -0.07
C ASN A 64 -1.60 -4.62 1.12
N ALA A 65 -1.97 -3.35 1.06
CA ALA A 65 -2.93 -2.77 2.00
C ALA A 65 -4.28 -3.50 1.85
N ASN A 66 -4.87 -3.93 2.98
CA ASN A 66 -6.11 -4.72 3.00
C ASN A 66 -7.25 -4.00 3.75
N GLU A 67 -7.32 -2.68 3.59
CA GLU A 67 -8.32 -1.84 4.24
C GLU A 67 -9.70 -2.10 3.62
N LYS A 68 -10.68 -2.52 4.43
CA LYS A 68 -12.04 -2.88 3.95
C LYS A 68 -12.67 -1.75 3.13
N CYS A 69 -12.50 -0.51 3.57
CA CYS A 69 -13.09 0.67 2.93
C CYS A 69 -12.49 1.00 1.55
N ALA A 70 -11.24 0.60 1.30
CA ALA A 70 -10.56 0.76 0.01
C ALA A 70 -10.75 -0.46 -0.89
N ARG A 71 -10.64 -1.68 -0.33
CA ARG A 71 -10.82 -2.95 -1.08
C ARG A 71 -12.26 -3.14 -1.55
N LYS A 72 -13.24 -2.90 -0.67
CA LYS A 72 -14.67 -2.93 -0.99
C LYS A 72 -15.20 -1.50 -1.04
N LEU A 73 -14.61 -0.69 -1.91
CA LEU A 73 -14.96 0.72 -2.04
C LEU A 73 -16.47 0.88 -2.26
N ASN A 74 -17.15 1.63 -1.41
CA ASN A 74 -18.58 1.88 -1.55
C ASN A 74 -18.85 2.83 -2.76
N ALA A 75 -19.99 2.66 -3.42
CA ALA A 75 -20.43 3.50 -4.54
C ALA A 75 -20.40 5.01 -4.20
N LYS A 76 -20.71 5.38 -2.95
CA LYS A 76 -20.67 6.79 -2.50
C LYS A 76 -19.27 7.41 -2.62
N TYR A 77 -18.21 6.67 -2.28
CA TYR A 77 -16.84 7.14 -2.40
C TYR A 77 -16.41 7.24 -3.85
N ARG A 78 -16.79 6.26 -4.69
CA ARG A 78 -16.55 6.31 -6.14
C ARG A 78 -17.23 7.53 -6.78
N LYS A 79 -18.50 7.79 -6.47
CA LYS A 79 -19.26 8.93 -7.00
C LYS A 79 -18.63 10.25 -6.57
N ALA A 80 -18.24 10.38 -5.31
CA ALA A 80 -17.55 11.57 -4.81
C ALA A 80 -16.17 11.76 -5.45
N ALA A 81 -15.40 10.69 -5.64
CA ALA A 81 -14.10 10.77 -6.30
C ALA A 81 -14.21 11.18 -7.76
N LYS A 82 -15.20 10.66 -8.50
CA LYS A 82 -15.50 11.08 -9.88
C LYS A 82 -15.78 12.58 -9.99
N LYS A 83 -16.39 13.22 -8.98
CA LYS A 83 -16.60 14.68 -8.96
C LYS A 83 -15.30 15.48 -8.81
N VAL A 84 -14.26 14.89 -8.21
CA VAL A 84 -12.93 15.50 -8.11
C VAL A 84 -12.14 15.21 -9.39
N THR A 85 -11.97 13.93 -9.72
CA THR A 85 -11.11 13.50 -10.83
C THR A 85 -11.70 13.78 -12.21
N GLY A 86 -13.02 13.91 -12.34
CA GLY A 86 -13.69 14.28 -13.60
C GLY A 86 -13.54 15.76 -13.97
N LYS A 87 -13.13 16.61 -13.03
CA LYS A 87 -12.80 18.02 -13.30
C LYS A 87 -11.35 18.24 -13.68
N MET A 88 -10.52 17.22 -13.54
CA MET A 88 -9.09 17.28 -13.81
C MET A 88 -8.82 16.67 -15.18
N ARG A 89 -7.90 17.29 -15.92
CA ARG A 89 -7.42 16.75 -17.19
C ARG A 89 -6.75 15.39 -16.97
N LYS A 90 -6.87 14.50 -17.95
CA LYS A 90 -6.09 13.25 -18.01
C LYS A 90 -4.70 13.53 -18.55
N TRP A 91 -3.69 12.91 -17.93
CA TRP A 91 -2.35 12.95 -18.50
C TRP A 91 -2.32 12.10 -19.78
N ASN A 92 -1.73 12.62 -20.85
CA ASN A 92 -1.69 11.98 -22.16
C ASN A 92 -0.25 11.93 -22.70
N GLY A 93 0.68 11.49 -21.83
CA GLY A 93 2.10 11.62 -22.06
C GLY A 93 2.60 13.06 -21.94
N VAL A 94 3.85 13.27 -22.34
CA VAL A 94 4.56 14.57 -22.30
C VAL A 94 4.09 15.58 -23.37
N LYS A 95 3.00 15.28 -24.10
CA LYS A 95 2.49 16.14 -25.18
C LYS A 95 2.12 17.53 -24.63
N ASN A 96 2.91 18.53 -25.04
CA ASN A 96 2.78 19.94 -24.66
C ASN A 96 2.91 20.21 -23.14
N TYR A 97 3.50 19.28 -22.37
CA TYR A 97 3.71 19.42 -20.93
C TYR A 97 2.44 19.72 -20.11
N ILE A 98 1.25 19.45 -20.66
CA ILE A 98 0.02 19.94 -20.04
C ILE A 98 -0.34 19.05 -18.83
N PRO A 99 -0.51 19.62 -17.63
CA PRO A 99 -0.77 18.84 -16.44
C PRO A 99 -2.05 18.01 -16.49
N GLY A 100 -1.94 16.76 -16.06
CA GLY A 100 -3.07 15.85 -15.94
C GLY A 100 -2.93 14.89 -14.76
N ILE A 101 -3.98 14.14 -14.46
CA ILE A 101 -3.92 13.01 -13.54
C ILE A 101 -3.10 11.92 -14.19
N HIS A 102 -2.03 11.49 -13.50
CA HIS A 102 -1.25 10.30 -13.86
C HIS A 102 -1.95 9.06 -13.31
N TRP A 103 -2.30 9.12 -12.03
CA TRP A 103 -3.04 8.07 -11.34
C TRP A 103 -3.72 8.59 -10.07
N TYR A 104 -4.62 7.77 -9.53
CA TYR A 104 -5.23 8.01 -8.23
C TYR A 104 -5.35 6.72 -7.42
N ALA A 105 -5.50 6.83 -6.11
CA ALA A 105 -5.58 5.70 -5.19
C ALA A 105 -6.58 5.99 -4.06
N PHE A 106 -7.01 4.93 -3.37
CA PHE A 106 -7.84 5.01 -2.17
C PHE A 106 -7.17 4.27 -1.02
N SER A 107 -7.11 4.90 0.16
CA SER A 107 -6.57 4.28 1.37
C SER A 107 -7.05 5.02 2.61
N ASP A 108 -7.29 4.32 3.72
CA ASP A 108 -7.66 4.91 5.01
C ASP A 108 -6.40 5.31 5.78
N ILE A 109 -5.82 6.43 5.36
CA ILE A 109 -4.53 6.89 5.88
C ILE A 109 -4.70 7.65 7.20
N ASN A 110 -5.90 8.13 7.55
CA ASN A 110 -6.16 8.74 8.87
C ASN A 110 -6.85 7.82 9.89
N LYS A 111 -7.11 6.55 9.54
CA LYS A 111 -7.64 5.49 10.42
C LYS A 111 -9.05 5.76 10.93
N ASN A 112 -9.89 6.42 10.12
CA ASN A 112 -11.27 6.74 10.48
C ASN A 112 -12.31 5.80 9.81
N GLY A 113 -11.85 4.77 9.10
CA GLY A 113 -12.70 3.81 8.40
C GLY A 113 -13.26 4.31 7.07
N LYS A 114 -12.88 5.52 6.62
CA LYS A 114 -13.25 6.11 5.33
C LYS A 114 -11.96 6.25 4.49
N PRO A 115 -12.00 5.94 3.19
CA PRO A 115 -10.82 6.09 2.37
C PRO A 115 -10.58 7.57 2.06
N GLU A 116 -9.34 8.01 2.15
CA GLU A 116 -8.87 9.20 1.46
C GLU A 116 -8.70 8.91 -0.03
N LEU A 117 -8.88 9.95 -0.86
CA LEU A 117 -8.52 9.93 -2.28
C LEU A 117 -7.13 10.57 -2.43
N ILE A 118 -6.20 9.83 -3.00
CA ILE A 118 -4.83 10.28 -3.27
C ILE A 118 -4.68 10.43 -4.78
N VAL A 119 -4.16 11.55 -5.27
CA VAL A 119 -4.07 11.86 -6.71
C VAL A 119 -2.66 12.33 -7.03
N LYS A 120 -1.99 11.69 -8.01
CA LYS A 120 -0.79 12.22 -8.65
C LYS A 120 -1.20 13.06 -9.86
N TYR A 121 -0.77 14.31 -9.87
CA TYR A 121 -1.12 15.29 -10.90
C TYR A 121 0.12 16.07 -11.35
N GLY A 122 0.35 16.21 -12.66
CA GLY A 122 1.46 16.99 -13.20
C GLY A 122 1.62 16.85 -14.71
N GLY A 123 2.50 17.67 -15.30
CA GLY A 123 2.75 17.74 -16.75
C GLY A 123 3.74 16.69 -17.25
N VAL A 124 4.72 16.37 -16.42
CA VAL A 124 5.76 15.36 -16.68
C VAL A 124 5.87 14.41 -15.50
N GLU A 125 6.49 13.25 -15.72
CA GLU A 125 6.52 12.16 -14.74
C GLU A 125 7.27 12.51 -13.45
N THR A 126 8.27 13.40 -13.55
CA THR A 126 9.18 13.87 -12.49
C THR A 126 8.76 15.18 -11.83
N GLU A 127 7.79 15.90 -12.39
CA GLU A 127 7.31 17.18 -11.85
C GLU A 127 5.82 17.04 -11.55
N THR A 128 5.55 16.18 -10.59
CA THR A 128 4.19 15.89 -10.19
C THR A 128 3.97 16.25 -8.74
N THR A 129 2.71 16.46 -8.42
CA THR A 129 2.27 16.70 -7.06
C THR A 129 1.29 15.62 -6.67
N ILE A 130 1.53 15.02 -5.51
CA ILE A 130 0.56 14.15 -4.86
C ILE A 130 -0.33 15.00 -3.96
N TRP A 131 -1.62 14.99 -4.27
CA TRP A 131 -2.67 15.59 -3.46
C TRP A 131 -3.43 14.53 -2.68
N VAL A 132 -3.80 14.87 -1.45
CA VAL A 132 -4.65 14.04 -0.59
C VAL A 132 -5.98 14.76 -0.38
N TYR A 133 -7.08 14.02 -0.49
CA TYR A 133 -8.42 14.50 -0.23
C TYR A 133 -9.10 13.64 0.84
N GLU A 134 -9.62 14.28 1.87
CA GLU A 134 -10.38 13.64 2.95
C GLU A 134 -11.87 13.59 2.62
N TYR A 135 -12.52 12.46 2.92
CA TYR A 135 -13.96 12.33 2.73
C TYR A 135 -14.74 12.94 3.90
N LYS A 136 -15.44 14.06 3.64
CA LYS A 136 -16.17 14.84 4.64
C LYS A 136 -17.56 15.21 4.11
N GLY A 137 -18.61 14.72 4.79
CA GLY A 137 -20.00 15.07 4.48
C GLY A 137 -20.41 14.81 3.02
N GLY A 138 -20.13 13.60 2.52
CA GLY A 138 -20.54 13.22 1.16
C GLY A 138 -19.57 13.62 0.03
N LYS A 139 -18.54 14.43 0.32
CA LYS A 139 -17.58 14.94 -0.68
C LYS A 139 -16.13 14.78 -0.23
N TYR A 140 -15.23 14.74 -1.21
CA TYR A 140 -13.80 14.81 -0.98
C TYR A 140 -13.35 16.28 -0.89
N LYS A 141 -12.68 16.63 0.20
CA LYS A 141 -12.09 17.96 0.44
C LYS A 141 -10.57 17.83 0.43
N LYS A 142 -9.88 18.66 -0.35
CA LYS A 142 -8.41 18.64 -0.43
C LYS A 142 -7.82 18.98 0.94
N ALA A 143 -6.88 18.16 1.40
CA ALA A 143 -6.07 18.46 2.58
C ALA A 143 -5.13 19.64 2.29
N LYS A 144 -4.77 20.41 3.31
CA LYS A 144 -3.79 21.49 3.18
C LYS A 144 -2.39 20.90 2.99
N GLY A 145 -1.61 21.51 2.12
CA GLY A 145 -0.28 21.03 1.73
C GLY A 145 -0.32 20.11 0.51
N ALA A 146 0.87 19.71 0.09
CA ALA A 146 1.11 18.87 -1.07
C ALA A 146 2.40 18.07 -0.84
N VAL A 147 2.55 16.93 -1.51
CA VAL A 147 3.85 16.27 -1.64
C VAL A 147 4.32 16.51 -3.06
N TYR A 148 5.44 17.21 -3.21
CA TYR A 148 6.12 17.33 -4.49
C TYR A 148 6.86 16.02 -4.72
N GLU A 149 6.43 15.33 -5.75
CA GLU A 149 6.98 14.05 -6.15
C GLU A 149 8.00 14.31 -7.25
N THR A 150 9.16 13.71 -7.09
CA THR A 150 10.31 13.96 -7.97
C THR A 150 10.58 12.79 -8.93
N TRP A 151 9.91 11.64 -8.75
CA TRP A 151 10.19 10.39 -9.49
C TRP A 151 8.95 9.47 -9.65
N TYR A 152 9.12 8.14 -9.68
CA TYR A 152 8.04 7.14 -9.67
C TYR A 152 7.87 6.49 -8.28
N PRO A 153 6.93 6.96 -7.42
CA PRO A 153 6.68 6.44 -6.11
C PRO A 153 5.76 5.23 -6.18
N SER A 154 6.12 4.23 -5.40
CA SER A 154 5.15 3.27 -4.89
C SER A 154 4.56 3.79 -3.57
N LEU A 155 3.26 3.58 -3.37
CA LEU A 155 2.53 4.05 -2.20
C LEU A 155 2.29 2.89 -1.24
N TYR A 156 2.47 3.15 0.05
CA TYR A 156 2.29 2.16 1.10
C TYR A 156 1.51 2.76 2.28
N ASN A 157 0.54 2.02 2.81
CA ASN A 157 -0.22 2.49 3.96
C ASN A 157 0.64 2.42 5.22
N TYR A 158 0.80 3.54 5.92
CA TYR A 158 1.56 3.58 7.17
C TYR A 158 0.70 3.04 8.32
N THR A 159 0.75 1.74 8.57
CA THR A 159 -0.13 1.09 9.54
C THR A 159 0.16 1.46 11.00
N SER A 160 1.32 2.07 11.29
CA SER A 160 1.73 2.49 12.64
C SER A 160 1.31 3.92 13.02
N GLY A 161 0.48 4.58 12.21
CA GLY A 161 -0.07 5.91 12.51
C GLY A 161 -0.89 6.48 11.36
N ASN A 162 -1.04 7.81 11.35
CA ASN A 162 -1.81 8.50 10.31
C ASN A 162 -0.90 8.95 9.18
N GLY A 163 -1.04 8.34 8.00
CA GLY A 163 -0.29 8.70 6.82
C GLY A 163 -0.08 7.55 5.84
N LEU A 164 0.85 7.79 4.93
CA LEU A 164 1.36 6.83 3.97
C LEU A 164 2.86 6.99 3.83
N VAL A 165 3.51 5.99 3.26
CA VAL A 165 4.92 6.03 2.90
C VAL A 165 5.04 5.98 1.38
N LEU A 166 5.90 6.83 0.85
CA LEU A 166 6.34 6.82 -0.54
C LEU A 166 7.70 6.15 -0.59
N GLN A 167 7.88 5.21 -1.53
CA GLN A 167 9.19 4.71 -1.93
C GLN A 167 9.39 5.06 -3.40
N GLU A 168 10.20 6.09 -3.64
CA GLU A 168 10.55 6.57 -4.97
C GLU A 168 11.72 5.75 -5.53
N ARG A 169 11.77 5.64 -6.86
CA ARG A 169 12.85 5.00 -7.62
C ARG A 169 13.39 6.03 -8.60
N GLY A 170 14.72 6.15 -8.73
CA GLY A 170 15.35 6.96 -9.77
C GLY A 170 14.95 6.51 -11.18
N ILE A 171 15.08 7.42 -12.16
CA ILE A 171 14.86 7.16 -13.60
C ILE A 171 16.11 6.59 -14.27
N SER A 172 17.30 6.78 -13.69
CA SER A 172 18.59 6.35 -14.26
C SER A 172 19.03 4.96 -13.79
N GLU A 173 20.13 4.48 -14.38
CA GLU A 173 20.90 3.29 -14.01
C GLU A 173 21.41 3.31 -12.54
N ASP A 174 21.26 4.44 -11.84
CA ASP A 174 21.55 4.56 -10.43
C ASP A 174 20.48 3.83 -9.62
N TYR A 175 20.87 2.72 -9.01
CA TYR A 175 19.99 2.04 -8.07
C TYR A 175 19.83 2.89 -6.81
N CYS A 176 18.84 3.78 -6.79
CA CYS A 176 18.53 4.61 -5.65
C CYS A 176 17.12 4.35 -5.12
N GLU A 177 16.91 4.72 -3.86
CA GLU A 177 15.57 4.82 -3.30
C GLU A 177 15.47 5.95 -2.29
N THR A 178 14.37 6.69 -2.40
CA THR A 178 13.96 7.68 -1.42
C THR A 178 12.72 7.16 -0.70
N VAL A 179 12.80 7.07 0.62
CA VAL A 179 11.68 6.69 1.48
C VAL A 179 11.19 7.93 2.20
N THR A 180 9.95 8.32 1.94
CA THR A 180 9.32 9.52 2.51
C THR A 180 8.08 9.13 3.30
N LEU A 181 8.01 9.54 4.57
CA LEU A 181 6.80 9.43 5.37
C LEU A 181 5.94 10.67 5.15
N VAL A 182 4.71 10.47 4.69
CA VAL A 182 3.70 11.51 4.53
C VAL A 182 2.67 11.34 5.64
N THR A 183 2.61 12.27 6.56
CA THR A 183 1.66 12.25 7.68
C THR A 183 0.43 13.10 7.38
N LEU A 184 -0.74 12.67 7.84
CA LEU A 184 -1.99 13.44 7.76
C LEU A 184 -2.50 13.73 9.17
N SER A 185 -2.55 15.01 9.55
CA SER A 185 -3.05 15.45 10.86
C SER A 185 -3.86 16.73 10.73
N LYS A 186 -5.05 16.75 11.33
CA LYS A 186 -5.98 17.89 11.32
C LYS A 186 -6.18 18.49 9.91
N GLY A 187 -6.33 17.63 8.91
CA GLY A 187 -6.52 18.00 7.50
C GLY A 187 -5.32 18.67 6.83
N ARG A 188 -4.11 18.48 7.36
CA ARG A 188 -2.85 18.94 6.76
C ARG A 188 -1.93 17.75 6.52
N ILE A 189 -1.31 17.71 5.34
CA ILE A 189 -0.24 16.76 5.03
C ILE A 189 1.14 17.37 5.28
N LYS A 190 2.05 16.54 5.79
CA LYS A 190 3.48 16.87 5.95
C LYS A 190 4.32 15.70 5.48
N ALA A 191 5.26 15.95 4.57
CA ALA A 191 6.23 14.98 4.11
C ALA A 191 7.54 15.10 4.89
N LYS A 192 8.15 13.97 5.23
CA LYS A 192 9.48 13.88 5.82
C LYS A 192 10.26 12.76 5.16
N ILE A 193 11.37 13.10 4.52
CA ILE A 193 12.32 12.10 4.02
C ILE A 193 12.87 11.33 5.22
N ILE A 194 12.74 10.01 5.17
CA ILE A 194 13.27 9.08 6.17
C ILE A 194 14.67 8.65 5.76
N ARG A 195 14.87 8.37 4.47
CA ARG A 195 16.16 7.99 3.90
C ARG A 195 16.20 8.29 2.41
N ASN A 196 17.33 8.77 1.94
CA ASN A 196 17.78 8.66 0.55
C ASN A 196 19.04 7.81 0.55
N ARG A 197 19.16 6.86 -0.38
CA ARG A 197 20.36 6.04 -0.55
C ARG A 197 20.53 5.58 -1.99
N TYR A 198 21.79 5.34 -2.34
CA TYR A 198 22.23 4.69 -3.56
C TYR A 198 22.75 3.29 -3.22
N PHE A 199 22.69 2.39 -4.19
CA PHE A 199 23.13 1.02 -4.10
C PHE A 199 23.62 0.55 -5.49
N ASN A 200 24.30 -0.58 -5.56
CA ASN A 200 24.99 -1.06 -6.76
C ASN A 200 24.27 -2.24 -7.43
N SER A 201 23.14 -2.69 -6.88
CA SER A 201 22.32 -3.73 -7.48
C SER A 201 20.84 -3.58 -7.13
N SER A 202 19.95 -3.79 -8.11
CA SER A 202 18.50 -3.84 -7.91
C SER A 202 18.07 -4.82 -6.82
N LYS A 203 18.85 -5.87 -6.54
CA LYS A 203 18.60 -6.86 -5.47
C LYS A 203 18.67 -6.26 -4.07
N GLN A 204 19.36 -5.14 -3.87
CA GLN A 204 19.47 -4.44 -2.59
C GLN A 204 18.27 -3.54 -2.29
N LYS A 205 17.40 -3.33 -3.28
CA LYS A 205 16.15 -2.60 -3.11
C LYS A 205 15.30 -3.30 -2.06
N THR A 206 14.87 -2.55 -1.06
CA THR A 206 13.97 -3.06 -0.04
C THR A 206 12.54 -3.11 -0.58
N THR A 207 11.78 -4.11 -0.14
CA THR A 207 10.34 -4.16 -0.40
C THR A 207 9.60 -3.57 0.79
N MET A 208 8.83 -2.52 0.55
CA MET A 208 7.93 -1.96 1.55
C MET A 208 6.61 -2.73 1.59
N PRO A 209 6.03 -2.96 2.78
CA PRO A 209 4.78 -3.69 2.91
C PRO A 209 3.57 -2.75 2.86
N CYS A 210 2.38 -3.33 2.78
CA CYS A 210 1.10 -2.65 2.76
C CYS A 210 0.94 -1.73 1.55
N GLN A 211 1.34 -2.20 0.36
CA GLN A 211 1.24 -1.44 -0.89
C GLN A 211 -0.21 -1.04 -1.19
N ILE A 212 -0.42 0.24 -1.46
CA ILE A 212 -1.72 0.80 -1.83
C ILE A 212 -1.93 0.55 -3.32
N LYS A 213 -3.13 0.07 -3.66
CA LYS A 213 -3.52 -0.12 -5.07
C LYS A 213 -3.70 1.23 -5.75
N ILE A 214 -3.00 1.40 -6.87
CA ILE A 214 -3.09 2.56 -7.74
C ILE A 214 -4.04 2.23 -8.90
N TYR A 215 -4.80 3.23 -9.32
CA TYR A 215 -5.68 3.20 -10.47
C TYR A 215 -5.16 4.22 -11.50
N THR A 216 -4.70 3.72 -12.63
CA THR A 216 -4.49 4.51 -13.84
C THR A 216 -5.84 4.73 -14.52
N ARG A 217 -5.99 5.79 -15.32
CA ARG A 217 -7.30 6.19 -15.87
C ARG A 217 -7.23 6.76 -17.27
#